data_AF-A0A7S1GHI3-F1
#
_entry.id   AF-A0A7S1GHI3-F1
#
_cell.length_a   1.000
_cell.length_b   1.000
_cell.length_c   1.000
_cell.angle_alpha   90.00
_cell.angle_beta   90.00
_cell.angle_gamma   90.00
#
_symmetry.space_group_name_H-M   'P 1'
#
loop_
_entity.id
_entity.type
_entity.pdbx_description
1 polymer ?
#
loop_
_entity_poly.entity_id
_entity_poly.type
_entity_poly.pdbx_seq_one_letter_code
_entity_poly.pdbx_strand_id
1 'polypeptide(L)'
;YYSIHGRHFSAGEILLNKAVAPDPNEKVPLALRIECLTRAANSYSLAMQSTLPSSNMMSMIGGYRRDRALQDRQVSVETLKANIKAIEEKLDIAKIQQRVLTTVDQSQNVDLKPEKLDALRFKLVSVSELYNDYACELNLFDVCLLILNTCNHNEREGIETLWKSVICEEILPCQTTSAIAISFLTQLKQGSPFEEETVMQSGDYGNDLQSFDNGEWIPRLRNRVTALGKELYGKGADYTVPLDLIVQALEGLRQAYSEMHKENKLSQSWPIETMLNVGVPFDALYQSYDSIYLEVDGHIDATIRLHWLASIHELLKMWVNEAFSNHVSSASSEGSSASSQLAQAVKNGGLVERIKAYNATLEGLVEGNSADIDEVKIGFREVEEAIRKGF
;
A
#
# COMPACT_ATOMS: atom_id res chain seq x y z
N TYR A 1 -38.84 7.90 11.80
CA TYR A 1 -39.42 8.57 12.99
C TYR A 1 -38.42 9.55 13.60
N TYR A 2 -37.35 9.09 14.27
CA TYR A 2 -36.38 9.96 14.95
C TYR A 2 -35.78 11.07 14.08
N SER A 3 -35.30 10.74 12.87
CA SER A 3 -34.76 11.75 11.94
C SER A 3 -35.79 12.80 11.49
N ILE A 4 -37.05 12.39 11.28
CA ILE A 4 -38.15 13.30 10.89
C ILE A 4 -38.45 14.29 12.02
N HIS A 5 -38.30 13.86 13.27
CA HIS A 5 -38.50 14.69 14.46
C HIS A 5 -37.24 15.43 14.93
N GLY A 6 -36.16 15.45 14.12
CA GLY A 6 -34.91 16.13 14.46
C GLY A 6 -34.11 15.49 15.60
N ARG A 7 -34.47 14.28 16.04
CA ARG A 7 -33.79 13.53 17.11
C ARG A 7 -32.62 12.72 16.55
N HIS A 8 -31.62 13.43 16.06
CA HIS A 8 -30.50 12.84 15.34
C HIS A 8 -29.61 11.97 16.25
N PHE A 9 -29.44 12.34 17.52
CA PHE A 9 -28.69 11.52 18.48
C PHE A 9 -29.34 10.15 18.70
N SER A 10 -30.64 10.11 19.03
CA SER A 10 -31.38 8.86 19.23
C SER A 10 -31.45 8.01 17.96
N ALA A 11 -31.55 8.65 16.79
CA ALA A 11 -31.47 7.94 15.51
C ALA A 11 -30.12 7.23 15.36
N GLY A 12 -29.02 7.92 15.66
CA GLY A 12 -27.67 7.35 15.64
C GLY A 12 -27.50 6.18 16.62
N GLU A 13 -27.98 6.34 17.85
CA GLU A 13 -27.87 5.31 18.90
C GLU A 13 -28.63 4.03 18.54
N ILE A 14 -29.86 4.14 18.02
CA ILE A 14 -30.64 2.98 17.62
C ILE A 14 -29.99 2.23 16.46
N LEU A 15 -29.46 2.97 15.47
CA LEU A 15 -28.77 2.38 14.33
C LEU A 15 -27.46 1.71 14.73
N LEU A 16 -26.71 2.32 15.65
CA LEU A 16 -25.48 1.75 16.21
C LEU A 16 -25.78 0.45 16.96
N ASN A 17 -26.79 0.45 17.83
CA ASN A 17 -27.20 -0.74 18.58
C ASN A 17 -27.65 -1.85 17.62
N LYS A 18 -28.44 -1.52 16.59
CA LYS A 18 -28.84 -2.49 15.56
C LYS A 18 -27.63 -3.09 14.82
N ALA A 19 -26.58 -2.31 14.60
CA ALA A 19 -25.40 -2.76 13.88
C ALA A 19 -24.43 -3.60 14.72
N VAL A 20 -24.30 -3.32 16.03
CA VAL A 20 -23.30 -3.95 16.90
C VAL A 20 -23.89 -5.07 17.76
N ALA A 21 -25.06 -4.82 18.34
CA ALA A 21 -25.74 -5.72 19.26
C ALA A 21 -27.22 -5.86 18.88
N PRO A 22 -27.54 -6.43 17.71
CA PRO A 22 -28.92 -6.74 17.38
C PRO A 22 -29.49 -7.77 18.37
N ASP A 23 -30.82 -7.88 18.38
CA ASP A 23 -31.51 -8.93 19.13
C ASP A 23 -30.85 -10.30 18.84
N PRO A 24 -30.56 -11.14 19.85
CA PRO A 24 -29.97 -12.47 19.65
C PRO A 24 -30.70 -13.34 18.62
N ASN A 25 -31.98 -13.08 18.38
CA ASN A 25 -32.81 -13.79 17.40
C ASN A 25 -32.79 -13.17 16.00
N GLU A 26 -32.24 -11.95 15.83
CA GLU A 26 -32.19 -11.24 14.55
C GLU A 26 -30.84 -11.48 13.85
N LYS A 27 -30.85 -12.30 12.78
CA LYS A 27 -29.69 -12.44 11.88
C LYS A 27 -29.60 -11.24 10.95
N VAL A 28 -28.87 -10.19 11.35
CA VAL A 28 -28.61 -9.00 10.53
C VAL A 28 -27.41 -9.22 9.61
N PRO A 29 -27.58 -9.21 8.26
CA PRO A 29 -26.47 -9.36 7.33
C PRO A 29 -25.42 -8.25 7.45
N LEU A 30 -24.16 -8.57 7.18
CA LEU A 30 -23.03 -7.63 7.27
C LEU A 30 -23.26 -6.34 6.47
N ALA A 31 -23.76 -6.44 5.23
CA ALA A 31 -24.07 -5.28 4.40
C ALA A 31 -25.07 -4.31 5.08
N LEU A 32 -26.10 -4.86 5.75
CA LEU A 32 -27.08 -4.05 6.49
C LEU A 32 -26.47 -3.44 7.75
N ARG A 33 -25.53 -4.14 8.41
CA ARG A 33 -24.76 -3.58 9.54
C ARG A 33 -23.90 -2.40 9.09
N ILE A 34 -23.21 -2.50 7.95
CA ILE A 34 -22.42 -1.40 7.36
C ILE A 34 -23.33 -0.20 7.04
N GLU A 35 -24.50 -0.44 6.45
CA GLU A 35 -25.49 0.62 6.18
C GLU A 35 -25.96 1.30 7.48
N CYS A 36 -26.24 0.50 8.53
CA CYS A 36 -26.65 1.02 9.83
C CYS A 36 -25.54 1.87 10.47
N LEU A 37 -24.28 1.42 10.47
CA LEU A 37 -23.14 2.18 10.98
C LEU A 37 -22.95 3.50 10.19
N THR A 38 -23.03 3.44 8.86
CA THR A 38 -22.90 4.62 8.00
C THR A 38 -23.99 5.65 8.32
N ARG A 39 -25.24 5.20 8.47
CA ARG A 39 -26.36 6.08 8.86
C ARG A 39 -26.24 6.58 10.30
N ALA A 40 -25.66 5.79 11.21
CA ALA A 40 -25.39 6.21 12.57
C ALA A 40 -24.37 7.36 12.62
N ALA A 41 -23.25 7.23 11.91
CA ALA A 41 -22.25 8.29 11.78
C ALA A 41 -22.86 9.58 11.23
N ASN A 42 -23.62 9.50 10.13
CA ASN A 42 -24.31 10.65 9.56
C ASN A 42 -25.30 11.30 10.53
N SER A 43 -26.02 10.50 11.33
CA SER A 43 -26.95 11.00 12.33
C SER A 43 -26.22 11.73 13.46
N TYR A 44 -25.09 11.21 13.95
CA TYR A 44 -24.28 11.92 14.95
C TYR A 44 -23.64 13.20 14.40
N SER A 45 -23.21 13.22 13.13
CA SER A 45 -22.70 14.44 12.47
C SER A 45 -23.78 15.53 12.38
N LEU A 46 -25.01 15.17 12.05
CA LEU A 46 -26.15 16.10 12.05
C LEU A 46 -26.47 16.62 13.46
N ALA A 47 -26.42 15.75 14.48
CA ALA A 47 -26.59 16.16 15.87
C ALA A 47 -25.52 17.18 16.30
N MET A 48 -24.27 16.97 15.87
CA MET A 48 -23.15 17.88 16.18
C MET A 48 -23.36 19.26 15.56
N GLN A 49 -23.79 19.33 14.30
CA GLN A 49 -24.11 20.60 13.62
C GLN A 49 -25.23 21.36 14.32
N SER A 50 -26.23 20.66 14.86
CA SER A 50 -27.34 21.28 15.60
C SER A 50 -26.97 21.80 17.00
N THR A 51 -25.82 21.36 17.54
CA THR A 51 -25.33 21.74 18.88
C THR A 51 -24.42 22.97 18.85
N LEU A 52 -23.89 23.34 17.67
CA LEU A 52 -23.11 24.56 17.48
C LEU A 52 -24.04 25.79 17.48
N PRO A 53 -23.74 26.85 18.26
CA PRO A 53 -24.52 28.07 18.20
C PRO A 53 -24.40 28.66 16.80
N SER A 54 -25.52 28.70 16.07
CA SER A 54 -25.59 29.35 14.77
C SER A 54 -25.26 30.84 14.94
N SER A 55 -24.10 31.27 14.43
CA SER A 55 -23.82 32.68 14.18
C SER A 55 -24.66 33.15 13.01
N ASN A 56 -25.96 33.31 13.22
CA ASN A 56 -26.85 34.03 12.32
C ASN A 56 -27.97 34.71 13.14
N MET A 57 -27.80 36.02 13.33
CA MET A 57 -28.90 36.96 13.55
C MET A 57 -29.90 36.82 12.38
N MET A 58 -31.09 36.28 12.62
CA MET A 58 -32.40 36.77 12.14
C MET A 58 -33.45 35.68 12.41
N SER A 59 -34.17 35.79 13.53
CA SER A 59 -35.49 35.16 13.68
C SER A 59 -36.31 36.02 14.64
N MET A 60 -36.69 37.20 14.15
CA MET A 60 -37.92 37.83 14.61
C MET A 60 -39.04 37.37 13.69
N ILE A 61 -40.23 37.21 14.29
CA ILE A 61 -41.56 36.96 13.71
C ILE A 61 -41.99 35.49 13.72
N GLY A 62 -43.08 35.25 14.47
CA GLY A 62 -44.02 34.17 14.19
C GLY A 62 -44.06 33.08 15.24
N GLY A 63 -44.79 33.34 16.33
CA GLY A 63 -45.06 32.34 17.34
C GLY A 63 -45.80 31.13 16.78
N TYR A 64 -45.17 29.97 16.87
CA TYR A 64 -45.81 28.73 17.31
C TYR A 64 -44.87 28.08 18.31
N ARG A 65 -45.41 27.73 19.47
CA ARG A 65 -44.75 26.92 20.49
C ARG A 65 -44.08 25.72 19.82
N ARG A 66 -42.75 25.76 19.66
CA ARG A 66 -41.97 24.52 19.73
C ARG A 66 -41.95 24.17 21.20
N ASP A 67 -42.60 23.07 21.52
CA ASP A 67 -42.59 22.46 22.82
C ASP A 67 -41.19 22.52 23.44
N ARG A 68 -41.08 23.30 24.52
CA ARG A 68 -39.97 23.26 25.49
C ARG A 68 -39.97 21.96 26.30
N ALA A 69 -40.78 20.97 25.93
CA ALA A 69 -40.89 19.69 26.59
C ALA A 69 -40.30 18.62 25.66
N LEU A 70 -39.08 18.22 26.02
CA LEU A 70 -38.23 17.11 25.55
C LEU A 70 -36.84 17.67 25.25
N GLN A 71 -36.22 18.19 26.31
CA GLN A 71 -34.78 18.39 26.37
C GLN A 71 -34.13 17.04 26.11
N ASP A 72 -33.72 16.81 24.86
CA ASP A 72 -32.67 15.84 24.59
C ASP A 72 -31.52 16.19 25.54
N ARG A 73 -31.04 15.18 26.25
CA ARG A 73 -29.82 15.25 27.06
C ARG A 73 -28.82 16.03 26.22
N GLN A 74 -28.34 17.19 26.69
CA GLN A 74 -27.31 17.94 25.96
C GLN A 74 -26.07 17.04 25.92
N VAL A 75 -25.96 16.24 24.87
CA VAL A 75 -24.80 15.38 24.62
C VAL A 75 -23.70 16.30 24.18
N SER A 76 -22.56 16.25 24.87
CA SER A 76 -21.45 17.14 24.55
C SER A 76 -20.91 16.83 23.16
N VAL A 77 -20.37 17.85 22.49
CA VAL A 77 -19.74 17.71 21.18
C VAL A 77 -18.60 16.69 21.22
N GLU A 78 -17.89 16.61 22.33
CA GLU A 78 -16.83 15.61 22.58
C GLU A 78 -17.38 14.18 22.54
N THR A 79 -18.56 13.94 23.13
CA THR A 79 -19.20 12.62 23.09
C THR A 79 -19.63 12.24 21.68
N LEU A 80 -20.16 13.19 20.91
CA LEU A 80 -20.52 12.97 19.50
C LEU A 80 -19.29 12.64 18.65
N LYS A 81 -18.19 13.39 18.83
CA LYS A 81 -16.92 13.11 18.14
C LYS A 81 -16.37 11.74 18.49
N ALA A 82 -16.41 11.36 19.77
CA ALA A 82 -15.99 10.02 20.21
C ALA A 82 -16.84 8.91 19.59
N ASN A 83 -18.16 9.09 19.51
CA ASN A 83 -19.06 8.12 18.89
C ASN A 83 -18.84 8.00 17.37
N ILE A 84 -18.63 9.12 16.67
CA ILE A 84 -18.32 9.12 15.23
C ILE A 84 -17.03 8.35 14.99
N LYS A 85 -15.97 8.67 15.74
CA LYS A 85 -14.68 7.98 15.64
C LYS A 85 -14.82 6.46 15.89
N ALA A 86 -15.53 6.07 16.95
CA ALA A 86 -15.75 4.66 17.25
C ALA A 86 -16.58 3.93 16.17
N ILE A 87 -17.49 4.64 15.49
CA ILE A 87 -18.23 4.09 14.34
C ILE A 87 -17.33 3.95 13.11
N GLU A 88 -16.48 4.95 12.84
CA GLU A 88 -15.52 4.91 11.73
C GLU A 88 -14.56 3.72 11.88
N GLU A 89 -14.01 3.51 13.07
CA GLU A 89 -13.18 2.34 13.39
C GLU A 89 -13.94 1.02 13.13
N LYS A 90 -15.22 0.93 13.53
CA LYS A 90 -16.05 -0.26 13.25
C LYS A 90 -16.40 -0.43 11.78
N LEU A 91 -16.60 0.67 11.04
CA LEU A 91 -16.87 0.64 9.61
C LEU A 91 -15.67 0.10 8.85
N ASP A 92 -14.46 0.50 9.24
CA ASP A 92 -13.25 0.00 8.59
C ASP A 92 -13.07 -1.50 8.82
N ILE A 93 -13.29 -1.98 10.05
CA ILE A 93 -13.30 -3.43 10.35
C ILE A 93 -14.40 -4.15 9.54
N ALA A 94 -15.61 -3.59 9.47
CA ALA A 94 -16.72 -4.19 8.74
C ALA A 94 -16.46 -4.26 7.22
N LYS A 95 -15.77 -3.27 6.65
CA LYS A 95 -15.36 -3.28 5.23
C LYS A 95 -14.30 -4.35 4.97
N ILE A 96 -13.31 -4.48 5.87
CA ILE A 96 -12.30 -5.56 5.79
C ILE A 96 -12.99 -6.92 5.88
N GLN A 97 -13.92 -7.09 6.83
CA GLN A 97 -14.72 -8.30 6.97
C GLN A 97 -15.53 -8.61 5.70
N GLN A 98 -16.10 -7.60 5.06
CA GLN A 98 -16.83 -7.74 3.79
C GLN A 98 -15.91 -8.17 2.64
N ARG A 99 -14.64 -7.74 2.64
CA ARG A 99 -13.63 -8.20 1.67
C ARG A 99 -13.34 -9.68 1.86
N VAL A 100 -13.09 -10.13 3.09
CA VAL A 100 -12.93 -11.56 3.41
C VAL A 100 -14.15 -12.36 2.95
N LEU A 101 -15.35 -11.90 3.26
CA LEU A 101 -16.58 -12.59 2.85
C LEU A 101 -16.72 -12.68 1.33
N THR A 102 -16.41 -11.60 0.61
CA THR A 102 -16.43 -11.57 -0.87
C THR A 102 -15.44 -12.59 -1.44
N THR A 103 -14.21 -12.65 -0.90
CA THR A 103 -13.21 -13.63 -1.34
C THR A 103 -13.66 -15.05 -1.07
N VAL A 104 -14.26 -15.30 0.10
CA VAL A 104 -14.79 -16.63 0.46
C VAL A 104 -15.94 -17.03 -0.47
N ASP A 105 -16.87 -16.11 -0.77
CA ASP A 105 -18.01 -16.39 -1.64
C ASP A 105 -17.59 -16.61 -3.12
N GLN A 106 -16.48 -16.00 -3.57
CA GLN A 106 -15.93 -16.18 -4.92
C GLN A 106 -15.09 -17.46 -5.05
N SER A 107 -14.54 -17.96 -3.95
CA SER A 107 -13.67 -19.13 -3.92
C SER A 107 -14.51 -20.42 -3.88
N GLN A 108 -14.28 -21.34 -4.82
CA GLN A 108 -15.07 -22.58 -4.91
C GLN A 108 -14.74 -23.63 -3.83
N ASN A 109 -13.58 -23.52 -3.17
CA ASN A 109 -13.07 -24.50 -2.20
C ASN A 109 -12.50 -23.81 -0.94
N VAL A 110 -13.35 -23.22 -0.11
CA VAL A 110 -12.91 -22.67 1.18
C VAL A 110 -13.22 -23.64 2.30
N ASP A 111 -12.18 -24.15 2.96
CA ASP A 111 -12.29 -25.04 4.12
C ASP A 111 -12.58 -24.26 5.42
N LEU A 112 -13.67 -23.50 5.43
CA LEU A 112 -14.17 -22.83 6.62
C LEU A 112 -15.33 -23.61 7.23
N LYS A 113 -15.27 -23.82 8.54
CA LYS A 113 -16.40 -24.38 9.29
C LYS A 113 -17.65 -23.52 9.07
N PRO A 114 -18.85 -24.12 8.92
CA PRO A 114 -20.08 -23.39 8.64
C PRO A 114 -20.42 -22.36 9.73
N GLU A 115 -20.02 -22.62 10.98
CA GLU A 115 -20.18 -21.68 12.10
C GLU A 115 -19.37 -20.39 11.93
N LYS A 116 -18.12 -20.50 11.45
CA LYS A 116 -17.25 -19.35 11.16
C LYS A 116 -17.82 -18.53 10.00
N LEU A 117 -18.39 -19.19 8.99
CA LEU A 117 -19.02 -18.54 7.85
C LEU A 117 -20.33 -17.82 8.23
N ASP A 118 -21.16 -18.43 9.08
CA ASP A 118 -22.34 -17.77 9.65
C ASP A 118 -21.95 -16.56 10.52
N ALA A 119 -20.89 -16.68 11.32
CA ALA A 119 -20.37 -15.54 12.08
C ALA A 119 -19.88 -14.41 11.17
N LEU A 120 -19.14 -14.73 10.09
CA LEU A 120 -18.64 -13.76 9.12
C LEU A 120 -19.78 -13.03 8.37
N ARG A 121 -20.91 -13.69 8.14
CA ARG A 121 -22.08 -13.12 7.45
C ARG A 121 -22.98 -12.29 8.35
N PHE A 122 -23.14 -12.70 9.61
CA PHE A 122 -24.20 -12.19 10.47
C PHE A 122 -23.73 -11.54 11.77
N LYS A 123 -22.43 -11.53 12.08
CA LYS A 123 -21.85 -10.86 13.26
C LYS A 123 -20.75 -9.89 12.82
N LEU A 124 -20.52 -8.85 13.61
CA LEU A 124 -19.32 -8.01 13.46
C LEU A 124 -18.22 -8.67 14.29
N VAL A 125 -17.29 -9.36 13.64
CA VAL A 125 -16.21 -10.07 14.34
C VAL A 125 -15.15 -9.07 14.83
N SER A 126 -14.42 -9.44 15.88
CA SER A 126 -13.32 -8.62 16.36
C SER A 126 -12.15 -8.64 15.37
N VAL A 127 -11.25 -7.66 15.48
CA VAL A 127 -10.10 -7.59 14.56
C VAL A 127 -9.14 -8.75 14.75
N SER A 128 -8.93 -9.18 16.00
CA SER A 128 -8.08 -10.33 16.32
C SER A 128 -8.66 -11.63 15.77
N GLU A 129 -9.97 -11.83 15.86
CA GLU A 129 -10.64 -12.97 15.22
C GLU A 129 -10.51 -12.87 13.70
N LEU A 130 -10.79 -11.70 13.10
CA LEU A 130 -10.69 -11.49 11.66
C LEU A 130 -9.28 -11.77 11.12
N TYR A 131 -8.24 -11.42 11.87
CA TYR A 131 -6.86 -11.69 11.52
C TYR A 131 -6.50 -13.17 11.67
N ASN A 132 -6.68 -13.75 12.87
CA ASN A 132 -6.20 -15.09 13.17
C ASN A 132 -7.09 -16.19 12.60
N ASP A 133 -8.41 -16.07 12.78
CA ASP A 133 -9.38 -17.13 12.49
C ASP A 133 -9.87 -17.12 11.04
N TYR A 134 -9.53 -16.07 10.27
CA TYR A 134 -9.96 -15.91 8.89
C TYR A 134 -8.80 -15.51 7.98
N ALA A 135 -8.22 -14.32 8.12
CA ALA A 135 -7.25 -13.81 7.14
C ALA A 135 -5.98 -14.69 7.06
N CYS A 136 -5.43 -15.10 8.21
CA CYS A 136 -4.27 -16.00 8.26
C CYS A 136 -4.63 -17.43 7.83
N GLU A 137 -5.71 -18.01 8.35
CA GLU A 137 -6.15 -19.38 7.98
C GLU A 137 -6.43 -19.53 6.48
N LEU A 138 -6.86 -18.45 5.82
CA LEU A 138 -7.17 -18.41 4.38
C LEU A 138 -6.02 -17.90 3.52
N ASN A 139 -4.85 -17.59 4.09
CA ASN A 139 -3.71 -17.00 3.40
C ASN A 139 -4.05 -15.68 2.66
N LEU A 140 -4.97 -14.87 3.19
CA LEU A 140 -5.35 -13.57 2.63
C LEU A 140 -4.34 -12.50 3.09
N PHE A 141 -3.13 -12.54 2.53
CA PHE A 141 -2.02 -11.69 2.96
C PHE A 141 -2.30 -10.18 2.77
N ASP A 142 -3.02 -9.81 1.71
CA ASP A 142 -3.46 -8.44 1.48
C ASP A 142 -4.41 -7.95 2.57
N VAL A 143 -5.36 -8.79 2.99
CA VAL A 143 -6.26 -8.51 4.11
C VAL A 143 -5.49 -8.42 5.43
N CYS A 144 -4.51 -9.30 5.66
CA CYS A 144 -3.65 -9.24 6.84
C CYS A 144 -2.93 -7.89 6.96
N LEU A 145 -2.33 -7.41 5.86
CA LEU A 145 -1.66 -6.11 5.82
C LEU A 145 -2.64 -4.94 6.05
N LEU A 146 -3.84 -5.00 5.46
CA LEU A 146 -4.89 -4.00 5.70
C LEU A 146 -5.30 -3.95 7.17
N ILE A 147 -5.44 -5.10 7.82
CA ILE A 147 -5.77 -5.18 9.25
C ILE A 147 -4.67 -4.52 10.09
N LEU A 148 -3.40 -4.84 9.83
CA LEU A 148 -2.26 -4.26 10.56
C LEU A 148 -2.20 -2.73 10.38
N ASN A 149 -2.45 -2.26 9.15
CA ASN A 149 -2.51 -0.83 8.83
C ASN A 149 -3.67 -0.13 9.57
N THR A 150 -4.88 -0.69 9.52
CA THR A 150 -6.05 -0.13 10.21
C THR A 150 -5.88 -0.11 11.73
N CYS A 151 -5.18 -1.10 12.30
CA CYS A 151 -4.95 -1.17 13.75
C CYS A 151 -3.73 -0.37 14.22
N ASN A 152 -2.96 0.22 13.31
CA ASN A 152 -1.65 0.80 13.59
C ASN A 152 -0.70 -0.17 14.33
N HIS A 153 -0.70 -1.45 13.94
CA HIS A 153 0.17 -2.46 14.54
C HIS A 153 1.48 -2.58 13.76
N ASN A 154 2.58 -2.11 14.37
CA ASN A 154 3.91 -2.13 13.77
C ASN A 154 4.71 -3.35 14.23
N GLU A 155 4.50 -4.47 13.55
CA GLU A 155 5.31 -5.68 13.69
C GLU A 155 6.10 -5.90 12.40
N ARG A 156 7.33 -5.36 12.38
CA ARG A 156 8.16 -5.32 11.17
C ARG A 156 8.35 -6.69 10.52
N GLU A 157 8.77 -7.70 11.29
CA GLU A 157 9.01 -9.05 10.76
C GLU A 157 7.75 -9.69 10.17
N GLY A 158 6.59 -9.49 10.82
CA GLY A 158 5.31 -9.96 10.33
C GLY A 158 4.88 -9.26 9.04
N ILE A 159 5.03 -7.93 8.97
CA ILE A 159 4.73 -7.13 7.76
C ILE A 159 5.63 -7.56 6.60
N GLU A 160 6.94 -7.72 6.84
CA GLU A 160 7.89 -8.16 5.82
C GLU A 160 7.56 -9.56 5.31
N THR A 161 7.18 -10.48 6.20
CA THR A 161 6.74 -11.84 5.86
C THR A 161 5.49 -11.82 4.98
N LEU A 162 4.50 -10.98 5.32
CA LEU A 162 3.28 -10.83 4.52
C LEU A 162 3.57 -10.28 3.13
N TRP A 163 4.44 -9.28 2.99
CA TRP A 163 4.83 -8.75 1.68
C TRP A 163 5.59 -9.76 0.83
N LYS A 164 6.52 -10.52 1.43
CA LYS A 164 7.16 -11.64 0.75
C LYS A 164 6.12 -12.64 0.25
N SER A 165 5.10 -12.94 1.07
CA SER A 165 4.02 -13.85 0.72
C SER A 165 3.20 -13.33 -0.48
N VAL A 166 2.82 -12.05 -0.48
CA VAL A 166 2.12 -11.40 -1.61
C VAL A 166 2.95 -11.46 -2.89
N ILE A 167 4.26 -11.21 -2.81
CA ILE A 167 5.14 -11.23 -3.98
C ILE A 167 5.34 -12.66 -4.49
N CYS A 168 5.55 -13.63 -3.57
CA CYS A 168 5.72 -15.04 -3.88
C CYS A 168 4.47 -15.65 -4.52
N GLU A 169 3.26 -15.31 -4.04
CA GLU A 169 1.99 -15.84 -4.56
C GLU A 169 1.79 -15.56 -6.07
N GLU A 170 2.30 -14.43 -6.58
CA GLU A 170 2.18 -14.07 -8.00
C GLU A 170 3.19 -14.81 -8.91
N ILE A 171 4.20 -15.43 -8.30
CA ILE A 171 5.37 -15.98 -9.00
C ILE A 171 5.47 -17.49 -8.82
N LEU A 172 5.13 -18.01 -7.64
CA LEU A 172 5.31 -19.40 -7.25
C LEU A 172 3.97 -20.17 -7.28
N PRO A 173 4.01 -21.48 -7.57
CA PRO A 173 5.17 -22.24 -8.05
C PRO A 173 5.52 -21.91 -9.51
N CYS A 174 6.81 -21.94 -9.85
CA CYS A 174 7.26 -21.70 -11.23
C CYS A 174 8.43 -22.57 -11.66
N GLN A 175 8.60 -22.61 -12.99
CA GLN A 175 9.76 -23.18 -13.66
C GLN A 175 10.63 -22.07 -14.27
N THR A 176 11.94 -22.24 -14.22
CA THR A 176 12.90 -21.34 -14.87
C THR A 176 14.12 -22.10 -15.38
N THR A 177 14.73 -21.60 -16.45
CA THR A 177 16.02 -22.10 -16.96
C THR A 177 17.23 -21.44 -16.27
N SER A 178 17.03 -20.34 -15.53
CA SER A 178 18.10 -19.53 -14.97
C SER A 178 18.47 -19.94 -13.54
N ALA A 179 19.72 -20.37 -13.33
CA ALA A 179 20.25 -20.67 -12.00
C ALA A 179 20.25 -19.44 -11.07
N ILE A 180 20.46 -18.24 -11.62
CA ILE A 180 20.40 -16.98 -10.87
C ILE A 180 18.97 -16.75 -10.37
N ALA A 181 17.98 -16.92 -11.24
CA ALA A 181 16.57 -16.81 -10.85
C ALA A 181 16.19 -17.83 -9.77
N ILE A 182 16.64 -19.09 -9.89
CA ILE A 182 16.43 -20.11 -8.85
C ILE A 182 17.02 -19.65 -7.50
N SER A 183 18.28 -19.19 -7.51
CA SER A 183 18.95 -18.76 -6.28
C SER A 183 18.25 -17.57 -5.62
N PHE A 184 17.85 -16.58 -6.42
CA PHE A 184 17.16 -15.40 -5.94
C PHE A 184 15.76 -15.72 -5.42
N LEU A 185 14.96 -16.49 -6.17
CA LEU A 185 13.61 -16.89 -5.74
C LEU A 185 13.66 -17.75 -4.47
N THR A 186 14.70 -18.60 -4.34
CA THR A 186 14.93 -19.37 -3.12
C THR A 186 15.24 -18.47 -1.93
N GLN A 187 16.02 -17.40 -2.13
CA GLN A 187 16.27 -16.41 -1.08
C GLN A 187 15.02 -15.59 -0.75
N LEU A 188 14.25 -15.19 -1.76
CA LEU A 188 13.05 -14.36 -1.61
C LEU A 188 11.98 -15.05 -0.76
N LYS A 189 11.78 -16.36 -0.96
CA LYS A 189 10.79 -17.15 -0.21
C LYS A 189 11.22 -17.54 1.21
N GLN A 190 12.47 -17.31 1.60
CA GLN A 190 12.93 -17.65 2.96
C GLN A 190 12.16 -16.85 4.02
N GLY A 191 11.64 -17.59 5.00
CA GLY A 191 10.82 -17.04 6.08
C GLY A 191 9.39 -16.69 5.66
N SER A 192 8.94 -17.08 4.45
CA SER A 192 7.53 -16.97 4.05
C SER A 192 6.84 -18.36 4.08
N PRO A 193 5.49 -18.41 4.09
CA PRO A 193 4.74 -19.67 3.99
C PRO A 193 5.06 -20.47 2.71
N PHE A 194 5.69 -19.83 1.73
CA PHE A 194 6.07 -20.41 0.45
C PHE A 194 7.47 -21.06 0.48
N GLU A 195 8.14 -21.14 1.63
CA GLU A 195 9.51 -21.67 1.73
C GLU A 195 9.65 -23.09 1.16
N GLU A 196 8.61 -23.92 1.30
CA GLU A 196 8.57 -25.29 0.75
C GLU A 196 8.12 -25.36 -0.72
N GLU A 197 7.61 -24.27 -1.29
CA GLU A 197 7.13 -24.28 -2.68
C GLU A 197 8.26 -24.47 -3.69
N THR A 198 7.96 -25.20 -4.76
CA THR A 198 9.00 -25.66 -5.68
C THR A 198 9.33 -24.59 -6.73
N VAL A 199 10.63 -24.24 -6.82
CA VAL A 199 11.22 -23.54 -7.96
C VAL A 199 11.99 -24.59 -8.76
N MET A 200 11.43 -25.05 -9.88
CA MET A 200 12.04 -26.12 -10.67
C MET A 200 12.96 -25.55 -11.75
N GLN A 201 14.14 -26.15 -11.91
CA GLN A 201 14.92 -25.98 -13.12
C GLN A 201 14.20 -26.68 -14.26
N SER A 202 13.96 -25.99 -15.38
CA SER A 202 13.21 -26.52 -16.52
C SER A 202 13.70 -27.93 -16.92
N GLY A 203 12.77 -28.88 -16.92
CA GLY A 203 12.93 -30.28 -17.32
C GLY A 203 11.58 -30.81 -17.85
N ASP A 204 11.51 -32.07 -18.29
CA ASP A 204 10.32 -32.71 -18.91
C ASP A 204 9.18 -33.00 -17.91
N TYR A 205 8.87 -32.01 -17.06
CA TYR A 205 7.77 -32.01 -16.11
C TYR A 205 6.63 -31.21 -16.76
N GLY A 206 5.42 -31.78 -16.75
CA GLY A 206 4.29 -31.34 -17.58
C GLY A 206 3.96 -29.83 -17.53
N ASN A 207 3.26 -29.37 -18.56
CA ASN A 207 2.92 -27.98 -18.89
C ASN A 207 2.09 -27.18 -17.85
N ASP A 208 1.85 -27.70 -16.65
CA ASP A 208 0.91 -27.09 -15.70
C ASP A 208 1.55 -26.00 -14.82
N LEU A 209 2.89 -25.84 -14.84
CA LEU A 209 3.60 -24.79 -14.08
C LEU A 209 3.84 -23.52 -14.89
N GLN A 210 3.61 -22.38 -14.26
CA GLN A 210 3.93 -21.07 -14.79
C GLN A 210 5.44 -20.96 -15.09
N SER A 211 5.77 -20.42 -16.26
CA SER A 211 7.16 -20.11 -16.61
C SER A 211 7.54 -18.74 -16.05
N PHE A 212 8.62 -18.67 -15.27
CA PHE A 212 9.23 -17.41 -14.87
C PHE A 212 9.79 -16.66 -16.09
N ASP A 213 10.30 -17.43 -17.04
CA ASP A 213 11.08 -16.96 -18.18
C ASP A 213 10.22 -16.17 -19.19
N ASN A 214 8.89 -16.35 -19.17
CA ASN A 214 7.99 -15.67 -20.11
C ASN A 214 7.60 -14.25 -19.68
N GLY A 215 7.90 -13.85 -18.43
CA GLY A 215 7.60 -12.51 -17.91
C GLY A 215 6.12 -12.19 -17.68
N GLU A 216 5.19 -13.13 -17.83
CA GLU A 216 3.73 -12.89 -17.63
C GLU A 216 3.37 -12.57 -16.18
N TRP A 217 4.24 -12.92 -15.23
CA TRP A 217 4.12 -12.54 -13.83
C TRP A 217 4.38 -11.05 -13.59
N ILE A 218 5.18 -10.38 -14.43
CA ILE A 218 5.56 -8.96 -14.25
C ILE A 218 4.31 -8.06 -14.18
N PRO A 219 3.42 -8.02 -15.18
CA PRO A 219 2.24 -7.14 -15.12
C PRO A 219 1.28 -7.51 -13.98
N ARG A 220 1.15 -8.78 -13.62
CA ARG A 220 0.30 -9.23 -12.50
C ARG A 220 0.86 -8.75 -11.16
N LEU A 221 2.13 -9.00 -10.90
CA LEU A 221 2.83 -8.53 -9.71
C LEU A 221 2.78 -7.00 -9.60
N ARG A 222 3.05 -6.28 -10.68
CA ARG A 222 2.97 -4.81 -10.70
C ARG A 222 1.58 -4.32 -10.31
N ASN A 223 0.54 -4.91 -10.89
CA ASN A 223 -0.85 -4.54 -10.57
C ASN A 223 -1.19 -4.86 -9.12
N ARG A 224 -0.77 -6.02 -8.61
CA ARG A 224 -1.00 -6.44 -7.22
C ARG A 224 -0.31 -5.50 -6.22
N VAL A 225 0.98 -5.24 -6.40
CA VAL A 225 1.75 -4.31 -5.55
C VAL A 225 1.20 -2.88 -5.65
N THR A 226 0.85 -2.41 -6.85
CA THR A 226 0.27 -1.07 -7.04
C THR A 226 -1.07 -0.93 -6.33
N ALA A 227 -1.98 -1.91 -6.51
CA ALA A 227 -3.30 -1.87 -5.90
C ALA A 227 -3.20 -1.91 -4.37
N LEU A 228 -2.42 -2.83 -3.82
CA LEU A 228 -2.24 -2.98 -2.38
C LEU A 228 -1.49 -1.78 -1.77
N GLY A 229 -0.43 -1.31 -2.43
CA GLY A 229 0.33 -0.15 -1.99
C GLY A 229 -0.52 1.12 -1.94
N LYS A 230 -1.38 1.39 -2.93
CA LYS A 230 -2.33 2.52 -2.89
C LYS A 230 -3.31 2.45 -1.72
N GLU A 231 -3.63 1.24 -1.27
CA GLU A 231 -4.52 1.03 -0.14
C GLU A 231 -3.83 1.19 1.22
N LEU A 232 -2.49 1.14 1.28
CA LEU A 232 -1.73 1.15 2.53
C LEU A 232 -0.90 2.42 2.70
N TYR A 233 -0.18 2.84 1.66
CA TYR A 233 0.75 3.96 1.70
C TYR A 233 0.04 5.32 1.76
N GLY A 234 0.60 6.26 2.53
CA GLY A 234 0.09 7.63 2.66
C GLY A 234 -1.11 7.76 3.59
N LYS A 235 -1.44 6.70 4.36
CA LYS A 235 -2.57 6.67 5.30
C LYS A 235 -2.17 6.83 6.77
N GLY A 236 -0.89 7.12 7.04
CA GLY A 236 -0.36 7.37 8.38
C GLY A 236 0.28 6.17 9.06
N ALA A 237 0.20 4.98 8.45
CA ALA A 237 0.89 3.76 8.88
C ALA A 237 1.79 3.22 7.75
N ASP A 238 2.61 4.11 7.18
CA ASP A 238 3.42 3.83 5.99
C ASP A 238 4.47 2.72 6.21
N TYR A 239 4.80 2.40 7.46
CA TYR A 239 5.62 1.23 7.82
C TYR A 239 5.00 -0.11 7.38
N THR A 240 3.69 -0.14 7.09
CA THR A 240 3.02 -1.30 6.48
C THR A 240 3.38 -1.50 5.02
N VAL A 241 4.12 -0.57 4.41
CA VAL A 241 4.72 -0.68 3.08
C VAL A 241 6.23 -0.52 3.23
N PRO A 242 6.97 -1.59 3.60
CA PRO A 242 8.41 -1.53 3.81
C PRO A 242 9.12 -1.31 2.47
N LEU A 243 9.40 -0.05 2.14
CA LEU A 243 9.95 0.35 0.84
C LEU A 243 11.21 -0.42 0.49
N ASP A 244 12.15 -0.55 1.44
CA ASP A 244 13.43 -1.19 1.19
C ASP A 244 13.26 -2.66 0.78
N LEU A 245 12.42 -3.40 1.51
CA LEU A 245 12.11 -4.80 1.20
C LEU A 245 11.46 -4.92 -0.19
N ILE A 246 10.44 -4.11 -0.46
CA ILE A 246 9.68 -4.21 -1.72
C ILE A 246 10.59 -3.84 -2.89
N VAL A 247 11.34 -2.74 -2.79
CA VAL A 247 12.29 -2.31 -3.83
C VAL A 247 13.35 -3.39 -4.06
N GLN A 248 13.95 -3.94 -3.00
CA GLN A 248 14.94 -5.00 -3.11
C GLN A 248 14.36 -6.26 -3.77
N ALA A 249 13.14 -6.65 -3.43
CA ALA A 249 12.47 -7.78 -4.04
C ALA A 249 12.18 -7.54 -5.54
N LEU A 250 11.59 -6.40 -5.89
CA LEU A 250 11.26 -6.07 -7.28
C LEU A 250 12.49 -5.90 -8.16
N GLU A 251 13.56 -5.27 -7.65
CA GLU A 251 14.82 -5.11 -8.37
C GLU A 251 15.55 -6.44 -8.54
N GLY A 252 15.58 -7.29 -7.51
CA GLY A 252 16.17 -8.62 -7.62
C GLY A 252 15.42 -9.50 -8.63
N LEU A 253 14.08 -9.41 -8.69
CA LEU A 253 13.27 -10.06 -9.72
C LEU A 253 13.59 -9.51 -11.11
N ARG A 254 13.71 -8.19 -11.26
CA ARG A 254 14.11 -7.55 -12.51
C ARG A 254 15.50 -8.03 -12.94
N GLN A 255 16.46 -8.08 -12.03
CA GLN A 255 17.81 -8.54 -12.32
C GLN A 255 17.83 -10.01 -12.78
N ALA A 256 17.14 -10.88 -12.04
CA ALA A 256 17.01 -12.30 -12.37
C ALA A 256 16.40 -12.52 -13.76
N TYR A 257 15.39 -11.72 -14.13
CA TYR A 257 14.75 -11.77 -15.44
C TYR A 257 15.60 -11.18 -16.57
N SER A 258 16.25 -10.03 -16.33
CA SER A 258 17.09 -9.33 -17.31
C SER A 258 18.34 -10.12 -17.71
N GLU A 259 18.93 -10.90 -16.80
CA GLU A 259 20.08 -11.76 -17.14
C GLU A 259 19.75 -12.80 -18.22
N MET A 260 18.48 -13.24 -18.27
CA MET A 260 17.99 -14.17 -19.28
C MET A 260 17.75 -13.47 -20.63
N HIS A 261 17.30 -12.22 -20.57
CA HIS A 261 16.89 -11.42 -21.71
C HIS A 261 17.94 -10.35 -22.02
N LYS A 262 19.05 -10.80 -22.61
CA LYS A 262 20.24 -9.97 -22.94
C LYS A 262 19.95 -8.73 -23.79
N GLU A 263 18.79 -8.63 -24.42
CA GLU A 263 18.45 -7.55 -25.35
C GLU A 263 17.97 -6.25 -24.68
N ASN A 264 17.70 -6.23 -23.36
CA ASN A 264 17.13 -5.03 -22.69
C ASN A 264 17.48 -4.90 -21.20
N LYS A 265 18.71 -5.25 -20.79
CA LYS A 265 19.11 -5.30 -19.37
C LYS A 265 18.85 -4.00 -18.58
N LEU A 266 18.93 -2.83 -19.23
CA LEU A 266 18.86 -1.51 -18.60
C LEU A 266 17.53 -0.77 -18.79
N SER A 267 16.67 -1.21 -19.72
CA SER A 267 15.58 -0.38 -20.26
C SER A 267 14.23 -0.50 -19.53
N GLN A 268 14.08 -1.46 -18.61
CA GLN A 268 12.82 -1.63 -17.89
C GLN A 268 12.87 -0.99 -16.50
N SER A 269 12.27 0.19 -16.37
CA SER A 269 12.05 0.96 -15.13
C SER A 269 10.84 0.48 -14.34
N TRP A 270 10.37 -0.76 -14.58
CA TRP A 270 9.10 -1.22 -14.04
C TRP A 270 9.03 -1.26 -12.50
N PRO A 271 10.11 -1.55 -11.73
CA PRO A 271 10.05 -1.47 -10.26
C PRO A 271 9.80 -0.04 -9.79
N ILE A 272 10.56 0.92 -10.34
CA ILE A 272 10.43 2.35 -10.04
C ILE A 272 9.03 2.85 -10.37
N GLU A 273 8.54 2.57 -11.59
CA GLU A 273 7.19 2.94 -12.01
C GLU A 273 6.12 2.35 -11.11
N THR A 274 6.32 1.12 -10.61
CA THR A 274 5.36 0.47 -9.72
C THR A 274 5.26 1.21 -8.40
N MET A 275 6.40 1.58 -7.79
CA MET A 275 6.42 2.33 -6.53
C MET A 275 5.91 3.77 -6.71
N LEU A 276 6.22 4.42 -7.83
CA LEU A 276 5.64 5.74 -8.15
C LEU A 276 4.11 5.64 -8.35
N ASN A 277 3.64 4.58 -9.01
CA ASN A 277 2.20 4.33 -9.18
C ASN A 277 1.49 4.01 -7.86
N VAL A 278 2.17 3.42 -6.87
CA VAL A 278 1.67 3.28 -5.49
C VAL A 278 1.38 4.66 -4.87
N GLY A 279 2.09 5.69 -5.31
CA GLY A 279 2.04 7.05 -4.74
C GLY A 279 3.23 7.38 -3.85
N VAL A 280 4.30 6.57 -3.89
CA VAL A 280 5.55 6.87 -3.17
C VAL A 280 6.21 8.09 -3.81
N PRO A 281 6.56 9.13 -3.03
CA PRO A 281 7.25 10.31 -3.55
C PRO A 281 8.67 9.94 -4.00
N PHE A 282 9.18 10.65 -5.02
CA PHE A 282 10.53 10.43 -5.55
C PHE A 282 11.62 10.51 -4.48
N ASP A 283 11.51 11.45 -3.54
CA ASP A 283 12.49 11.60 -2.46
C ASP A 283 12.55 10.36 -1.55
N ALA A 284 11.41 9.83 -1.11
CA ALA A 284 11.37 8.63 -0.26
C ALA A 284 11.86 7.39 -1.02
N LEU A 285 11.51 7.28 -2.30
CA LEU A 285 11.99 6.18 -3.15
C LEU A 285 13.50 6.28 -3.36
N TYR A 286 14.03 7.48 -3.63
CA TYR A 286 15.47 7.70 -3.77
C TYR A 286 16.23 7.36 -2.49
N GLN A 287 15.73 7.76 -1.32
CA GLN A 287 16.34 7.42 -0.04
C GLN A 287 16.38 5.91 0.19
N SER A 288 15.33 5.17 -0.20
CA SER A 288 15.31 3.71 -0.15
C SER A 288 16.39 3.10 -1.05
N TYR A 289 16.46 3.52 -2.32
CA TYR A 289 17.49 3.05 -3.25
C TYR A 289 18.92 3.38 -2.77
N ASP A 290 19.16 4.59 -2.24
CA ASP A 290 20.46 4.98 -1.70
C ASP A 290 20.83 4.17 -0.45
N SER A 291 19.87 3.96 0.46
CA SER A 291 20.07 3.16 1.68
C SER A 291 20.42 1.72 1.33
N ILE A 292 19.64 1.08 0.44
CA ILE A 292 19.93 -0.29 -0.01
C ILE A 292 21.31 -0.34 -0.63
N TYR A 293 21.63 0.58 -1.55
CA TYR A 293 22.93 0.63 -2.22
C TYR A 293 24.11 0.77 -1.22
N LEU A 294 23.93 1.53 -0.14
CA LEU A 294 24.93 1.71 0.92
C LEU A 294 25.06 0.52 1.85
N GLU A 295 23.96 -0.17 2.14
CA GLU A 295 23.94 -1.37 3.00
C GLU A 295 24.60 -2.57 2.32
N VAL A 296 24.64 -2.60 0.98
CA VAL A 296 25.34 -3.67 0.29
C VAL A 296 26.85 -3.53 0.53
N ASP A 297 27.43 -4.50 1.25
CA ASP A 297 28.79 -4.51 1.79
C ASP A 297 29.92 -4.47 0.72
N GLY A 298 31.16 -4.18 1.11
CA GLY A 298 32.28 -3.95 0.18
C GLY A 298 32.72 -5.14 -0.71
N HIS A 299 32.14 -6.34 -0.55
CA HIS A 299 32.52 -7.60 -1.23
C HIS A 299 31.57 -8.04 -2.36
N ILE A 300 30.67 -7.18 -2.81
CA ILE A 300 29.70 -7.53 -3.86
C ILE A 300 30.38 -7.63 -5.23
N ASP A 301 29.87 -8.55 -6.04
CA ASP A 301 30.03 -8.59 -7.49
C ASP A 301 29.79 -7.20 -8.14
N ALA A 302 30.74 -6.78 -8.98
CA ALA A 302 30.65 -5.56 -9.78
C ALA A 302 29.33 -5.46 -10.56
N THR A 303 28.77 -6.60 -10.98
CA THR A 303 27.51 -6.69 -11.72
C THR A 303 26.30 -6.19 -10.91
N ILE A 304 26.18 -6.59 -9.65
CA ILE A 304 25.09 -6.16 -8.76
C ILE A 304 25.26 -4.67 -8.44
N ARG A 305 26.50 -4.21 -8.23
CA ARG A 305 26.75 -2.78 -7.98
C ARG A 305 26.36 -1.92 -9.19
N LEU A 306 26.69 -2.35 -10.39
CA LEU A 306 26.29 -1.68 -11.63
C LEU A 306 24.76 -1.67 -11.79
N HIS A 307 24.08 -2.77 -11.46
CA HIS A 307 22.62 -2.86 -11.50
C HIS A 307 21.95 -1.79 -10.61
N TRP A 308 22.37 -1.66 -9.36
CA TRP A 308 21.84 -0.64 -8.45
C TRP A 308 22.11 0.78 -8.94
N LEU A 309 23.32 1.04 -9.42
CA LEU A 309 23.68 2.36 -9.96
C LEU A 309 22.85 2.70 -11.21
N ALA A 310 22.59 1.72 -12.07
CA ALA A 310 21.69 1.88 -13.21
C ALA A 310 20.25 2.19 -12.77
N SER A 311 19.71 1.49 -11.75
CA SER A 311 18.38 1.79 -11.21
C SER A 311 18.30 3.20 -10.60
N ILE A 312 19.31 3.60 -9.82
CA ILE A 312 19.38 4.94 -9.25
C ILE A 312 19.42 5.99 -10.35
N HIS A 313 20.21 5.76 -11.40
CA HIS A 313 20.25 6.64 -12.57
C HIS A 313 18.87 6.77 -13.21
N GLU A 314 18.17 5.67 -13.51
CA GLU A 314 16.84 5.70 -14.11
C GLU A 314 15.81 6.42 -13.23
N LEU A 315 15.86 6.20 -11.91
CA LEU A 315 15.00 6.92 -10.96
C LEU A 315 15.24 8.44 -11.02
N LEU A 316 16.50 8.87 -11.00
CA LEU A 316 16.85 10.29 -11.06
C LEU A 316 16.46 10.91 -12.39
N LYS A 317 16.64 10.19 -13.50
CA LYS A 317 16.22 10.61 -14.84
C LYS A 317 14.70 10.80 -14.90
N MET A 318 13.92 9.86 -14.37
CA MET A 318 12.47 9.99 -14.26
C MET A 318 12.08 11.18 -13.38
N TRP A 319 12.74 11.37 -12.23
CA TRP A 319 12.46 12.48 -11.32
C TRP A 319 12.73 13.84 -11.96
N VAL A 320 13.88 14.01 -12.61
CA VAL A 320 14.26 15.22 -13.34
C VAL A 320 13.26 15.50 -14.46
N ASN A 321 12.92 14.50 -15.26
CA ASN A 321 11.95 14.65 -16.34
C ASN A 321 10.59 15.10 -15.81
N GLU A 322 10.08 14.49 -14.74
CA GLU A 322 8.79 14.84 -14.15
C GLU A 322 8.80 16.23 -13.49
N ALA A 323 9.90 16.58 -12.82
CA ALA A 323 10.09 17.87 -12.16
C ALA A 323 10.09 19.04 -13.15
N PHE A 324 10.70 18.86 -14.32
CA PHE A 324 10.81 19.90 -15.34
C PHE A 324 9.69 19.86 -16.40
N SER A 325 8.99 18.74 -16.56
CA SER A 325 7.84 18.64 -17.49
C SER A 325 6.56 19.29 -16.95
N ASN A 326 6.41 19.40 -15.63
CA ASN A 326 5.18 19.86 -14.97
C ASN A 326 4.93 21.38 -14.96
N HIS A 327 5.48 22.14 -15.92
CA HIS A 327 5.31 23.60 -15.94
C HIS A 327 3.94 24.10 -16.45
N VAL A 328 3.00 23.22 -16.83
CA VAL A 328 1.77 23.63 -17.55
C VAL A 328 0.44 23.14 -16.93
N SER A 329 0.39 22.37 -15.84
CA SER A 329 -0.92 21.90 -15.34
C SER A 329 -1.06 21.75 -13.83
N SER A 330 -2.04 22.50 -13.33
CA SER A 330 -2.73 22.41 -12.04
C SER A 330 -2.08 23.09 -10.82
N ALA A 331 -2.53 24.33 -10.59
CA ALA A 331 -2.77 24.83 -9.25
C ALA A 331 -3.92 24.01 -8.64
N SER A 332 -3.62 22.90 -7.94
CA SER A 332 -4.48 22.28 -6.92
C SER A 332 -3.89 20.97 -6.40
N SER A 333 -2.95 21.07 -5.46
CA SER A 333 -2.71 20.06 -4.40
C SER A 333 -1.53 20.57 -3.56
N GLU A 334 -1.76 20.90 -2.28
CA GLU A 334 -0.72 21.24 -1.30
C GLU A 334 0.09 20.00 -0.88
N GLY A 335 0.50 19.16 -1.83
CA GLY A 335 1.36 18.00 -1.65
C GLY A 335 2.59 18.11 -2.53
N SER A 336 3.74 18.39 -1.92
CA SER A 336 5.12 18.15 -2.38
C SER A 336 5.25 17.73 -3.86
N SER A 337 5.20 18.68 -4.80
CA SER A 337 5.37 18.38 -6.23
C SER A 337 6.75 17.77 -6.49
N ALA A 338 6.91 16.97 -7.56
CA ALA A 338 8.21 16.40 -7.92
C ALA A 338 9.32 17.47 -8.03
N SER A 339 8.98 18.65 -8.54
CA SER A 339 9.85 19.84 -8.57
C SER A 339 10.21 20.36 -7.18
N SER A 340 9.24 20.46 -6.26
CA SER A 340 9.50 20.88 -4.88
C SER A 340 10.38 19.86 -4.13
N GLN A 341 10.15 18.57 -4.33
CA GLN A 341 10.99 17.51 -3.76
C GLN A 341 12.43 17.63 -4.28
N LEU A 342 12.60 17.79 -5.60
CA LEU A 342 13.91 17.90 -6.22
C LEU A 342 14.64 19.16 -5.73
N ALA A 343 13.95 20.30 -5.68
CA ALA A 343 14.48 21.54 -5.15
C ALA A 343 14.99 21.39 -3.70
N GLN A 344 14.23 20.68 -2.87
CA GLN A 344 14.60 20.42 -1.48
C GLN A 344 15.81 19.49 -1.39
N ALA A 345 15.84 18.40 -2.15
CA ALA A 345 16.96 17.46 -2.20
C ALA A 345 18.26 18.12 -2.67
N VAL A 346 18.18 19.03 -3.65
CA VAL A 346 19.30 19.83 -4.14
C VAL A 346 19.74 20.89 -3.13
N LYS A 347 18.79 21.64 -2.55
CA LYS A 347 19.06 22.70 -1.57
C LYS A 347 19.76 22.18 -0.32
N ASN A 348 19.43 20.96 0.09
CA ASN A 348 20.07 20.30 1.22
C ASN A 348 21.51 19.84 0.89
N GLY A 349 22.02 20.09 -0.34
CA GLY A 349 23.38 19.83 -0.78
C GLY A 349 23.70 18.35 -1.06
N GLY A 350 22.94 17.43 -0.46
CA GLY A 350 23.24 16.00 -0.50
C GLY A 350 23.13 15.36 -1.89
N LEU A 351 22.11 15.73 -2.69
CA LEU A 351 21.83 14.98 -3.93
C LEU A 351 22.95 15.11 -4.99
N VAL A 352 23.44 16.33 -5.24
CA VAL A 352 24.49 16.56 -6.25
C VAL A 352 25.82 15.95 -5.82
N GLU A 353 26.16 16.04 -4.53
CA GLU A 353 27.36 15.39 -3.99
C GLU A 353 27.26 13.87 -4.08
N ARG A 354 26.07 13.31 -3.83
CA ARG A 354 25.83 11.87 -3.94
C ARG A 354 25.93 11.37 -5.37
N ILE A 355 25.40 12.10 -6.35
CA ILE A 355 25.57 11.80 -7.79
C ILE A 355 27.06 11.75 -8.17
N LYS A 356 27.87 12.69 -7.65
CA LYS A 356 29.32 12.66 -7.87
C LYS A 356 29.99 11.43 -7.23
N ALA A 357 29.55 11.01 -6.06
CA ALA A 357 30.04 9.79 -5.41
C ALA A 357 29.69 8.52 -6.21
N TYR A 358 28.50 8.47 -6.80
CA TYR A 358 28.11 7.39 -7.71
C TYR A 358 29.00 7.34 -8.96
N ASN A 359 29.24 8.48 -9.60
CA ASN A 359 30.15 8.59 -10.74
C ASN A 359 31.58 8.13 -10.40
N ALA A 360 32.12 8.57 -9.26
CA ALA A 360 33.44 8.12 -8.80
C ALA A 360 33.49 6.60 -8.56
N THR A 361 32.39 6.02 -8.07
CA THR A 361 32.31 4.56 -7.88
C THR A 361 32.28 3.81 -9.21
N LEU A 362 31.56 4.34 -10.22
CA LEU A 362 31.56 3.79 -11.58
C LEU A 362 32.94 3.89 -12.26
N GLU A 363 33.77 4.87 -11.91
CA GLU A 363 35.16 4.97 -12.38
C GLU A 363 36.07 3.89 -11.78
N GLY A 364 35.77 3.42 -10.57
CA GLY A 364 36.49 2.34 -9.91
C GLY A 364 36.09 0.93 -10.34
N LEU A 365 34.98 0.75 -11.08
CA LEU A 365 34.55 -0.54 -11.61
C LEU A 365 35.33 -0.87 -12.89
N VAL A 366 36.38 -1.70 -12.77
CA VAL A 366 37.32 -2.02 -13.88
C VAL A 366 36.94 -3.31 -14.62
N GLU A 367 36.03 -4.12 -14.10
CA GLU A 367 35.75 -5.46 -14.65
C GLU A 367 34.39 -5.54 -15.38
N GLY A 368 34.40 -6.08 -16.61
CA GLY A 368 33.24 -6.80 -17.18
C GLY A 368 32.46 -6.14 -18.31
N ASN A 369 31.93 -4.93 -18.15
CA ASN A 369 30.97 -4.33 -19.10
C ASN A 369 31.22 -2.83 -19.32
N SER A 370 32.30 -2.47 -20.03
CA SER A 370 32.67 -1.07 -20.30
C SER A 370 31.54 -0.26 -20.91
N ALA A 371 30.75 -0.85 -21.83
CA ALA A 371 29.67 -0.14 -22.52
C ALA A 371 28.53 0.26 -21.55
N ASP A 372 28.06 -0.66 -20.72
CA ASP A 372 26.99 -0.41 -19.75
C ASP A 372 27.46 0.60 -18.68
N ILE A 373 28.71 0.50 -18.24
CA ILE A 373 29.31 1.47 -17.30
C ILE A 373 29.35 2.87 -17.93
N ASP A 374 29.76 2.97 -19.19
CA ASP A 374 29.83 4.26 -19.90
C ASP A 374 28.44 4.86 -20.13
N GLU A 375 27.44 4.03 -20.44
CA GLU A 375 26.05 4.45 -20.58
C GLU A 375 25.51 5.06 -19.27
N VAL A 376 25.67 4.36 -18.15
CA VAL A 376 25.22 4.86 -16.83
C VAL A 376 25.97 6.13 -16.42
N LYS A 377 27.28 6.22 -16.71
CA LYS A 377 28.08 7.45 -16.47
C LYS A 377 27.58 8.63 -17.29
N ILE A 378 27.29 8.43 -18.59
CA ILE A 378 26.73 9.47 -19.45
C ILE A 378 25.41 9.95 -18.84
N GLY A 379 24.54 9.01 -18.46
CA GLY A 379 23.25 9.30 -17.85
C GLY A 379 23.34 10.13 -16.57
N PHE A 380 24.21 9.77 -15.63
CA PHE A 380 24.41 10.59 -14.42
C PHE A 380 24.91 12.00 -14.71
N ARG A 381 25.76 12.18 -15.73
CA ARG A 381 26.20 13.53 -16.17
C ARG A 381 25.04 14.34 -16.75
N GLU A 382 24.17 13.72 -17.54
CA GLU A 382 22.98 14.37 -18.10
C GLU A 382 22.02 14.82 -16.99
N VAL A 383 21.78 13.96 -16.00
CA VAL A 383 20.98 14.28 -14.80
C VAL A 383 21.60 15.45 -14.03
N GLU A 384 22.92 15.41 -13.77
CA GLU A 384 23.61 16.51 -13.06
C GLU A 384 23.51 17.83 -13.83
N GLU A 385 23.71 17.81 -15.15
CA GLU A 385 23.59 18.99 -16.00
C GLU A 385 22.16 19.53 -16.03
N ALA A 386 21.15 18.67 -16.09
CA ALA A 386 19.75 19.06 -16.04
C ALA A 386 19.39 19.73 -14.70
N ILE A 387 19.83 19.17 -13.58
CA ILE A 387 19.64 19.77 -12.25
C ILE A 387 20.30 21.15 -12.18
N ARG A 388 21.55 21.29 -12.66
CA ARG A 388 22.30 22.56 -12.65
C ARG A 388 21.70 23.63 -13.57
N LYS A 389 20.99 23.23 -14.63
CA LYS A 389 20.27 24.18 -15.51
C LYS A 389 18.94 24.61 -14.90
N GLY A 390 18.32 23.75 -14.11
CA GLY A 390 16.99 23.97 -13.52
C GLY A 390 16.98 24.72 -12.19
N PHE A 391 18.09 24.72 -11.45
CA PHE A 391 18.29 25.40 -10.16
C PHE A 391 19.62 26.16 -10.16
#